data_AF-A0A388RI23-F1
#
_entry.id   AF-A0A388RI23-F1
#
_cell.length_a   1.000
_cell.length_b   1.000
_cell.length_c   1.000
_cell.angle_alpha   90.00
_cell.angle_beta   90.00
_cell.angle_gamma   90.00
#
_symmetry.space_group_name_H-M   'P 1'
#
loop_
_entity.id
_entity.type
_entity.pdbx_description
1 polymer ?
#
loop_
_entity_poly.entity_id
_entity_poly.type
_entity_poly.pdbx_seq_one_letter_code
_entity_poly.pdbx_strand_id
1 'polypeptide(L)'
;MARTFITPFLILSCLVASPVTHAGGEYKEKFRSGPCKIEREVKRDGEYKEERKCKGGPRGYEHKEKYRDGPCLIERKWDDDGEYEEKVECKRS
;
A
#
# COMPACT_ATOMS: atom_id res chain seq x y z
N MET A 1 10.47 30.06 63.91
CA MET A 1 10.43 30.54 62.51
C MET A 1 11.43 29.67 61.74
N ALA A 2 11.18 28.91 60.68
CA ALA A 2 9.99 28.49 59.94
C ALA A 2 10.31 27.08 59.39
N ARG A 3 9.29 26.24 59.20
CA ARG A 3 9.37 24.87 58.68
C ARG A 3 9.28 24.88 57.14
N THR A 4 10.16 24.16 56.44
CA THR A 4 9.99 23.78 55.02
C THR A 4 10.52 22.36 54.84
N PHE A 5 9.67 21.34 55.03
CA PHE A 5 8.89 20.64 54.00
C PHE A 5 9.72 19.80 53.02
N ILE A 6 9.81 18.52 53.38
CA ILE A 6 9.90 17.28 52.59
C ILE A 6 9.53 17.42 51.10
N THR A 7 10.37 16.90 50.20
CA THR A 7 10.00 15.84 49.23
C THR A 7 11.22 15.38 48.40
N PRO A 8 11.52 14.07 48.34
CA PRO A 8 12.46 13.50 47.39
C PRO A 8 11.70 13.17 46.11
N PHE A 9 11.89 13.95 45.05
CA PHE A 9 11.35 13.59 43.74
C PHE A 9 12.24 12.52 43.11
N LEU A 10 11.85 11.27 43.36
CA LEU A 10 12.10 10.14 42.47
C LEU A 10 11.76 10.56 41.03
N ILE A 11 12.77 10.74 40.19
CA ILE A 11 12.62 10.59 38.74
C ILE A 11 13.49 9.40 38.32
N LEU A 12 13.06 8.24 38.80
CA LEU A 12 13.24 6.97 38.12
C LEU A 12 12.08 6.86 37.15
N SER A 13 12.27 7.25 35.90
CA SER A 13 11.34 6.87 34.83
C SER A 13 12.08 6.74 33.51
N CYS A 14 12.47 5.49 33.25
CA CYS A 14 12.50 4.85 31.95
C CYS A 14 12.81 5.76 30.76
N LEU A 15 14.07 5.73 30.30
CA LEU A 15 14.35 5.75 28.87
C LEU A 15 13.72 4.48 28.26
N VAL A 16 12.41 4.57 28.04
CA VAL A 16 11.62 3.61 27.29
C VAL A 16 12.29 3.47 25.92
N ALA A 17 12.83 2.29 25.65
CA ALA A 17 13.10 1.84 24.31
C ALA A 17 11.80 2.02 23.52
N SER A 18 11.74 3.08 22.72
CA SER A 18 10.59 3.33 21.87
C SER A 18 10.54 2.18 20.88
N PRO A 19 9.47 1.37 20.84
CA PRO A 19 9.32 0.43 19.74
C PRO A 19 9.27 1.28 18.47
N VAL A 20 10.20 1.06 17.55
CA VAL A 20 10.08 1.54 16.18
C VAL A 20 8.85 0.84 15.61
N THR A 21 7.68 1.42 15.83
CA THR A 21 6.51 1.14 15.04
C THR A 21 6.90 1.62 13.65
N HIS A 22 7.19 0.68 12.75
CA HIS A 22 7.17 0.97 11.33
C HIS A 22 5.74 1.41 11.06
N ALA A 23 5.49 2.72 11.13
CA ALA A 23 4.24 3.31 10.73
C ALA A 23 4.15 3.09 9.21
N GLY A 24 3.68 1.90 8.83
CA GLY A 24 3.24 1.60 7.48
C GLY A 24 2.10 2.55 7.19
N GLY A 25 2.45 3.73 6.67
CA GLY A 25 1.50 4.76 6.31
C GLY A 25 0.66 4.29 5.14
N GLU A 26 -0.55 4.83 5.04
CA GLU A 26 -1.30 4.71 3.80
C GLU A 26 -0.64 5.65 2.80
N TYR A 27 -0.36 5.15 1.59
CA TYR A 27 0.10 6.02 0.53
C TYR A 27 -0.56 5.63 -0.79
N LYS A 28 -0.82 6.67 -1.59
CA LYS A 28 -1.39 6.56 -2.93
C LYS A 28 -0.46 7.24 -3.89
N GLU A 29 -0.13 6.56 -4.98
CA GLU A 29 0.76 7.08 -6.00
C GLU A 29 0.12 6.89 -7.37
N LYS A 30 0.26 7.91 -8.23
CA LYS A 30 -0.17 7.85 -9.62
C LYS A 30 0.99 8.30 -10.50
N PHE A 31 1.42 7.45 -11.41
CA PHE A 31 2.51 7.78 -12.32
C PHE A 31 2.28 7.19 -13.70
N ARG A 32 3.07 7.65 -14.67
CA ARG A 32 3.09 7.09 -16.02
C ARG A 32 4.42 6.40 -16.25
N SER A 33 4.35 5.20 -16.83
CA SER A 33 5.51 4.44 -17.29
C SER A 33 5.30 4.09 -18.75
N GLY A 34 5.99 4.82 -19.64
CA GLY A 34 5.78 4.70 -21.09
C GLY A 34 4.29 4.90 -21.48
N PRO A 35 3.66 3.96 -22.21
CA PRO A 35 2.25 4.05 -22.59
C PRO A 35 1.28 3.69 -21.47
N CYS A 36 1.77 3.41 -20.26
CA CYS A 36 0.97 2.94 -19.13
C CYS A 36 0.73 4.03 -18.08
N LYS A 37 -0.50 4.12 -17.58
CA LYS A 37 -0.86 4.83 -16.34
C LYS A 37 -0.96 3.80 -15.22
N ILE A 38 -0.31 4.07 -14.10
CA ILE A 38 -0.25 3.16 -12.95
C ILE A 38 -0.74 3.92 -11.72
N GLU A 39 -1.68 3.33 -11.00
CA GLU A 39 -2.17 3.82 -9.71
C GLU A 39 -1.93 2.75 -8.65
N ARG A 40 -1.18 3.09 -7.61
CA ARG A 40 -0.86 2.20 -6.48
C ARG A 40 -1.47 2.76 -5.20
N GLU A 41 -2.10 1.92 -4.43
CA GLU A 41 -2.58 2.22 -3.09
C GLU A 41 -2.06 1.17 -2.11
N VAL A 42 -1.41 1.61 -1.05
CA VAL A 42 -1.04 0.78 0.09
C VAL A 42 -1.79 1.30 1.29
N LYS A 43 -2.50 0.41 1.98
CA LYS A 43 -3.26 0.74 3.19
C LYS A 43 -2.46 0.37 4.44
N ARG A 44 -2.87 0.93 5.59
CA ARG A 44 -2.23 0.72 6.90
C ARG A 44 -2.27 -0.74 7.35
N ASP A 45 -3.32 -1.46 6.96
CA ASP A 45 -3.50 -2.88 7.21
C ASP A 45 -2.55 -3.76 6.38
N GLY A 46 -1.81 -3.18 5.43
CA GLY A 46 -0.93 -3.90 4.51
C GLY A 46 -1.64 -4.42 3.27
N GLU A 47 -2.90 -4.06 3.03
CA GLU A 47 -3.54 -4.31 1.73
C GLU A 47 -2.85 -3.47 0.64
N TYR A 48 -2.64 -4.11 -0.50
CA TYR A 48 -1.99 -3.53 -1.67
C TYR A 48 -2.94 -3.58 -2.86
N LYS A 49 -3.10 -2.45 -3.54
CA LYS A 49 -3.84 -2.36 -4.81
C LYS A 49 -2.98 -1.67 -5.86
N GLU A 50 -2.87 -2.26 -7.04
CA GLU A 50 -2.30 -1.61 -8.22
C GLU A 50 -3.26 -1.74 -9.39
N GLU A 51 -3.61 -0.63 -10.01
CA GLU A 51 -4.28 -0.60 -11.30
C GLU A 51 -3.31 -0.08 -12.37
N ARG A 52 -3.16 -0.84 -13.45
CA ARG A 52 -2.33 -0.49 -14.59
C ARG A 52 -3.20 -0.44 -15.83
N LYS A 53 -3.13 0.68 -16.55
CA LYS A 53 -3.81 0.87 -17.84
C LYS A 53 -2.80 1.24 -18.91
N CYS A 54 -2.58 0.36 -19.87
CA CYS A 54 -1.61 0.56 -20.95
C CYS A 54 -2.32 0.68 -22.30
N LYS A 55 -1.70 1.42 -23.23
CA LYS A 55 -2.07 1.41 -24.65
C LYS A 55 -1.05 0.60 -25.45
N GLY A 56 -1.53 -0.11 -26.47
CA GLY A 56 -0.68 -0.86 -27.40
C GLY A 56 -0.47 -2.33 -27.03
N GLY A 57 -1.41 -2.93 -26.31
CA GLY A 57 -1.47 -4.38 -26.12
C GLY A 57 -1.82 -5.13 -27.41
N PRO A 58 -1.91 -6.48 -27.33
CA PRO A 58 -2.43 -7.30 -28.42
C PRO A 58 -3.80 -6.77 -28.89
N ARG A 59 -3.99 -6.68 -30.21
CA ARG A 59 -5.24 -6.18 -30.80
C ARG A 59 -6.05 -7.31 -31.41
N GLY A 60 -7.36 -7.09 -31.55
CA GLY A 60 -8.23 -7.96 -32.33
C GLY A 60 -8.92 -9.09 -31.56
N TYR A 61 -8.83 -9.09 -30.23
CA TYR A 61 -9.68 -9.94 -29.39
C TYR A 61 -9.88 -9.31 -28.01
N GLU A 62 -11.14 -9.24 -27.56
CA GLU A 62 -11.45 -8.88 -26.17
C GLU A 62 -11.26 -10.11 -25.29
N HIS A 63 -10.50 -9.99 -24.20
CA HIS A 63 -10.26 -11.09 -23.27
C HIS A 63 -10.20 -10.61 -21.84
N LYS A 64 -10.71 -11.44 -20.92
CA LYS A 64 -10.73 -11.15 -19.50
C LYS A 64 -10.25 -12.36 -18.72
N GLU A 65 -9.28 -12.15 -17.86
CA GLU A 65 -8.73 -13.18 -16.99
C GLU A 65 -8.85 -12.75 -15.54
N LYS A 66 -9.13 -13.71 -14.68
CA LYS A 66 -9.12 -13.52 -13.24
C LYS A 66 -8.50 -14.76 -12.60
N TYR A 67 -7.41 -14.56 -11.90
CA TYR A 67 -6.72 -15.65 -11.21
C TYR A 67 -6.15 -15.17 -9.88
N ARG A 68 -5.79 -16.13 -9.04
CA ARG A 68 -5.23 -15.87 -7.72
C ARG A 68 -3.78 -16.35 -7.68
N ASP A 69 -2.88 -15.48 -7.25
CA ASP A 69 -1.49 -15.78 -7.01
C ASP A 69 -1.17 -15.49 -5.54
N GLY A 70 -1.14 -16.56 -4.73
CA GLY A 70 -1.01 -16.46 -3.28
C GLY A 70 -2.08 -15.56 -2.65
N PRO A 71 -1.71 -14.50 -1.91
CA PRO A 71 -2.67 -13.58 -1.30
C PRO A 71 -3.24 -12.54 -2.28
N CYS A 72 -2.79 -12.55 -3.53
CA CYS A 72 -3.15 -11.58 -4.55
C CYS A 72 -4.22 -12.10 -5.50
N LEU A 73 -5.20 -11.26 -5.79
CA LEU A 73 -6.17 -11.44 -6.86
C LEU A 73 -5.76 -10.56 -8.04
N ILE A 74 -5.58 -11.17 -9.21
CA ILE A 74 -5.16 -10.49 -10.42
C ILE A 74 -6.30 -10.57 -11.43
N GLU A 75 -6.72 -9.41 -11.92
CA GLU A 75 -7.68 -9.28 -13.01
C GLU A 75 -7.01 -8.60 -14.20
N ARG A 76 -7.07 -9.23 -15.37
CA ARG A 76 -6.54 -8.68 -16.62
C ARG A 76 -7.66 -8.54 -17.63
N LYS A 77 -7.64 -7.44 -18.37
CA LYS A 77 -8.56 -7.18 -19.47
C LYS A 77 -7.78 -6.66 -20.65
N TRP A 78 -8.06 -7.21 -21.81
CA TRP A 78 -7.58 -6.73 -23.10
C TRP A 78 -8.81 -6.35 -23.90
N ASP A 79 -8.80 -5.14 -24.42
CA ASP A 79 -9.84 -4.61 -25.30
C ASP A 79 -9.38 -4.72 -26.76
N ASP A 80 -10.32 -4.73 -27.70
CA ASP A 80 -10.03 -4.94 -29.13
C ASP A 80 -9.14 -3.84 -29.74
N ASP A 81 -9.20 -2.63 -29.19
CA ASP A 81 -8.43 -1.46 -29.60
C ASP A 81 -6.96 -1.52 -29.12
N GLY A 82 -6.61 -2.54 -28.32
CA GLY A 82 -5.29 -2.71 -27.72
C GLY A 82 -5.11 -1.93 -26.42
N GLU A 83 -6.20 -1.53 -25.77
CA GLU A 83 -6.20 -1.15 -24.36
C GLU A 83 -6.02 -2.39 -23.48
N TYR A 84 -5.17 -2.26 -22.46
CA TYR A 84 -4.88 -3.31 -21.49
C TYR A 84 -5.04 -2.78 -20.09
N GLU A 85 -5.89 -3.41 -19.29
CA GLU A 85 -6.08 -3.14 -17.88
C GLU A 85 -5.63 -4.33 -17.03
N GLU A 86 -4.80 -4.08 -16.03
CA GLU A 86 -4.44 -5.05 -14.99
C GLU A 86 -4.77 -4.47 -13.62
N LYS A 87 -5.47 -5.23 -12.80
CA LYS A 87 -5.75 -4.91 -11.41
C LYS A 87 -5.17 -5.99 -10.52
N VAL A 88 -4.30 -5.59 -9.61
CA VAL A 88 -3.68 -6.48 -8.62
C VAL A 88 -4.18 -6.05 -7.25
N GLU A 89 -4.86 -6.94 -6.54
CA GLU A 89 -5.31 -6.72 -5.17
C GLU A 89 -4.72 -7.80 -4.25
N CYS A 90 -3.74 -7.43 -3.42
CA CYS A 90 -3.16 -8.34 -2.43
C CYS A 90 -3.68 -8.04 -1.03
N LYS A 91 -4.09 -9.09 -0.34
CA LYS A 91 -4.37 -9.02 1.09
C LYS A 91 -3.10 -9.27 1.89
N ARG A 92 -3.03 -8.73 3.10
CA ARG A 92 -1.99 -9.15 4.04
C ARG A 92 -2.20 -10.65 4.33
N SER A 93 -1.15 -11.45 4.16
CA SER A 93 -1.15 -12.90 4.44
C SER A 93 -0.90 -13.20 5.90
#